data_AF-A0A920P0B2-F1
#
_entry.id   AF-A0A920P0B2-F1
#
_cell.length_a   1.000
_cell.length_b   1.000
_cell.length_c   1.000
_cell.angle_alpha   90.00
_cell.angle_beta   90.00
_cell.angle_gamma   90.00
#
_symmetry.space_group_name_H-M   'P 1'
#
loop_
_entity.id
_entity.type
_entity.pdbx_description
1 polymer ?
#
loop_
_entity_poly.entity_id
_entity_poly.type
_entity_poly.pdbx_seq_one_letter_code
_entity_poly.pdbx_strand_id
1 'polypeptide(L)'
;MDYPHPLIQLKDNKIDLSQAYDHGIGDWDKLAINWGYREFNVKNEEKYLEEILQEGYKEKIYFITDQDSRPQSSAHPRSHLWDNGYSASDELNRMLLIRRYILDNFSDNAIQKGVPMSNIEEVLVPMYLLHRFQIEAASKVVGGLDYFYAMKGDGQLITKMLTFEEQNNAFKALLNSINPKNLVLPEPLLKLIPPRAYGYPRTRETFKSKTGLTFDPLTAPETATDMTLSMLLNHERASRLIVLKSRNNNQLGLDYMIKQLVNNTILNTNTSLKGF
;
A
#
# COMPACT_ATOMS: atom_id res chain seq x y z
N MET A 1 -11.24 8.19 14.35
CA MET A 1 -11.55 8.37 12.92
C MET A 1 -10.23 8.59 12.21
N ASP A 2 -9.54 7.50 11.87
CA ASP A 2 -8.46 7.60 10.87
C ASP A 2 -9.15 7.94 9.55
N TYR A 3 -8.82 9.08 8.95
CA TYR A 3 -9.37 9.44 7.64
C TYR A 3 -8.84 8.45 6.60
N PRO A 4 -9.70 7.87 5.74
CA PRO A 4 -9.24 6.98 4.68
C PRO A 4 -8.33 7.75 3.72
N HIS A 5 -7.39 7.04 3.09
CA HIS A 5 -6.56 7.64 2.04
C HIS A 5 -7.45 7.94 0.83
N PRO A 6 -7.39 9.16 0.27
CA PRO A 6 -8.33 9.55 -0.78
C PRO A 6 -8.18 8.67 -2.01
N LEU A 7 -9.30 8.42 -2.70
CA LEU A 7 -9.25 7.84 -4.03
C LEU A 7 -8.75 8.90 -5.02
N ILE A 8 -7.50 8.76 -5.44
CA ILE A 8 -6.87 9.64 -6.42
C ILE A 8 -7.04 9.01 -7.80
N GLN A 9 -7.65 9.71 -8.75
CA GLN A 9 -7.79 9.24 -10.14
C GLN A 9 -6.89 10.07 -11.07
N LEU A 10 -6.47 9.46 -12.18
CA LEU A 10 -5.78 10.14 -13.27
C LEU A 10 -6.65 10.00 -14.53
N LYS A 11 -7.26 11.11 -14.98
CA LYS A 11 -8.11 11.18 -16.17
C LYS A 11 -7.59 12.27 -17.10
N ASP A 12 -7.46 11.97 -18.39
CA ASP A 12 -7.02 12.93 -19.41
C ASP A 12 -5.74 13.70 -19.02
N ASN A 13 -4.76 12.99 -18.46
CA ASN A 13 -3.53 13.56 -17.90
C ASN A 13 -3.80 14.68 -16.88
N LYS A 14 -4.79 14.51 -16.00
CA LYS A 14 -5.08 15.38 -14.87
C LYS A 14 -5.45 14.55 -13.65
N ILE A 15 -5.00 15.02 -12.49
CA ILE A 15 -5.42 14.46 -11.21
C ILE A 15 -6.88 14.84 -10.96
N ASP A 16 -7.71 13.83 -10.71
CA ASP A 16 -9.12 13.97 -10.38
C ASP A 16 -9.37 13.45 -8.95
N LEU A 17 -9.91 14.34 -8.12
CA LEU A 17 -10.26 14.09 -6.71
C LEU A 17 -11.77 14.24 -6.47
N SER A 18 -12.58 14.32 -7.53
CA SER A 18 -14.04 14.45 -7.41
C SER A 18 -14.70 13.27 -6.69
N GLN A 19 -14.04 12.12 -6.65
CA GLN A 19 -14.45 10.91 -5.95
C GLN A 19 -13.48 10.53 -4.83
N ALA A 20 -12.75 11.49 -4.27
CA ALA A 20 -11.73 11.22 -3.23
C ALA A 20 -12.28 10.47 -2.02
N TYR A 21 -13.54 10.71 -1.68
CA TYR A 21 -14.26 10.06 -0.59
C TYR A 21 -15.64 9.63 -1.07
N ASP A 22 -16.08 8.47 -0.59
CA ASP A 22 -17.43 8.00 -0.85
C ASP A 22 -18.46 8.79 -0.05
N HIS A 23 -19.72 8.71 -0.49
CA HIS A 23 -20.86 9.34 0.17
C HIS A 23 -21.74 8.31 0.88
N GLY A 24 -22.08 8.58 2.14
CA GLY A 24 -22.95 7.73 2.94
C GLY A 24 -22.17 6.76 3.83
N ILE A 25 -22.83 5.66 4.21
CA ILE A 25 -22.26 4.60 5.05
C ILE A 25 -21.83 3.40 4.19
N GLY A 26 -20.78 2.71 4.61
CA GLY A 26 -20.24 1.56 3.88
C GLY A 26 -21.16 0.35 3.96
N ASP A 27 -20.95 -0.63 3.07
CA ASP A 27 -21.76 -1.86 3.06
C ASP A 27 -21.60 -2.68 4.34
N TRP A 28 -20.40 -2.68 4.93
CA TRP A 28 -20.15 -3.23 6.26
C TRP A 28 -21.01 -2.55 7.34
N ASP A 29 -21.12 -1.21 7.31
CA ASP A 29 -21.93 -0.46 8.28
C ASP A 29 -23.42 -0.79 8.11
N LYS A 30 -23.90 -0.90 6.87
CA LYS A 30 -25.29 -1.30 6.58
C LYS A 30 -25.59 -2.68 7.13
N LEU A 31 -24.69 -3.65 6.90
CA LEU A 31 -24.81 -5.01 7.43
C LEU A 31 -24.82 -5.00 8.96
N ALA A 32 -23.86 -4.30 9.58
CA ALA A 32 -23.73 -4.24 11.03
C ALA A 32 -24.93 -3.55 11.71
N ILE A 33 -25.44 -2.46 11.13
CA ILE A 33 -26.63 -1.77 11.62
C ILE A 33 -27.88 -2.65 11.45
N ASN A 34 -28.05 -3.27 10.28
CA ASN A 34 -29.16 -4.18 10.04
C ASN A 34 -29.15 -5.36 11.02
N TRP A 35 -27.99 -5.97 11.25
CA TRP A 35 -27.84 -7.07 12.20
C TRP A 35 -28.06 -6.60 13.65
N GLY A 36 -27.51 -5.45 14.05
CA GLY A 36 -27.53 -5.00 15.44
C GLY A 36 -28.81 -4.28 15.90
N TYR A 37 -29.61 -3.75 14.97
CA TYR A 37 -30.76 -2.90 15.29
C TYR A 37 -32.09 -3.32 14.64
N ARG A 38 -32.12 -4.34 13.78
CA ARG A 38 -33.39 -4.79 13.18
C ARG A 38 -34.26 -5.47 14.23
N GLU A 39 -35.48 -4.97 14.40
CA GLU A 39 -36.48 -5.57 15.26
C GLU A 39 -37.24 -6.70 14.54
N PHE A 40 -37.42 -7.82 15.22
CA PHE A 40 -38.20 -8.95 14.71
C PHE A 40 -39.42 -9.21 15.60
N ASN A 41 -40.61 -9.24 15.00
CA ASN A 41 -41.86 -9.55 15.72
C ASN A 41 -42.09 -11.06 15.89
N VAL A 42 -41.04 -11.84 16.13
CA VAL A 42 -41.06 -13.31 16.12
C VAL A 42 -40.18 -13.90 17.21
N LYS A 43 -40.50 -15.12 17.65
CA LYS A 43 -39.74 -15.82 18.72
C LYS A 43 -38.39 -16.41 18.26
N ASN A 44 -38.07 -16.37 16.96
CA ASN A 44 -36.90 -17.05 16.40
C ASN A 44 -35.91 -16.06 15.75
N GLU A 45 -35.58 -15.00 16.49
CA GLU A 45 -34.68 -13.92 16.08
C GLU A 45 -33.32 -14.44 15.58
N GLU A 46 -32.73 -15.43 16.26
CA GLU A 46 -31.43 -16.01 15.91
C GLU A 46 -31.36 -16.47 14.45
N LYS A 47 -32.43 -17.12 13.95
CA LYS A 47 -32.50 -17.55 12.56
C LYS A 47 -32.41 -16.38 11.59
N TYR A 48 -33.08 -15.26 11.88
CA TYR A 48 -33.09 -14.10 10.99
C TYR A 48 -31.78 -13.31 11.06
N LEU A 49 -31.14 -13.26 12.22
CA LEU A 49 -29.79 -12.71 12.38
C LEU A 49 -28.77 -13.51 11.56
N GLU A 50 -28.87 -14.84 11.56
CA GLU A 50 -28.04 -15.70 10.72
C GLU A 50 -28.32 -15.46 9.23
N GLU A 51 -29.58 -15.31 8.81
CA GLU A 51 -29.92 -14.97 7.43
C GLU A 51 -29.25 -13.66 6.96
N ILE A 52 -29.21 -12.62 7.83
CA ILE A 52 -28.51 -11.36 7.53
C ILE A 52 -27.01 -11.59 7.33
N LEU A 53 -26.35 -12.38 8.19
CA LEU A 53 -24.92 -12.69 8.04
C LEU A 53 -24.65 -13.47 6.74
N GLN A 54 -25.49 -14.45 6.43
CA GLN A 54 -25.40 -15.24 5.19
C GLN A 54 -25.61 -14.41 3.93
N GLU A 55 -26.48 -13.39 3.97
CA GLU A 55 -26.61 -12.39 2.90
C GLU A 55 -25.31 -11.59 2.74
N GLY A 56 -24.73 -11.09 3.84
CA GLY A 56 -23.43 -10.42 3.83
C GLY A 56 -22.32 -11.27 3.21
N TYR A 57 -22.24 -12.55 3.56
CA TYR A 57 -21.23 -13.46 2.99
C TYR A 57 -21.42 -13.69 1.49
N LYS A 58 -22.67 -13.76 1.00
CA LYS A 58 -22.97 -13.85 -0.44
C LYS A 58 -22.56 -12.59 -1.19
N GLU A 59 -22.68 -11.43 -0.55
CA GLU A 59 -22.22 -10.13 -1.06
C GLU A 59 -20.71 -9.91 -0.86
N LYS A 60 -19.98 -10.88 -0.30
CA LYS A 60 -18.55 -10.82 -0.01
C LYS A 60 -18.17 -9.72 0.98
N ILE A 61 -19.08 -9.42 1.90
CA ILE A 61 -18.85 -8.52 3.02
C ILE A 61 -18.24 -9.37 4.15
N TYR A 62 -16.92 -9.25 4.31
CA TYR A 62 -16.15 -10.05 5.27
C TYR A 62 -15.62 -9.21 6.43
N PHE A 63 -15.44 -9.86 7.57
CA PHE A 63 -14.91 -9.23 8.77
C PHE A 63 -13.49 -9.71 9.07
N ILE A 64 -12.56 -8.77 9.14
CA ILE A 64 -11.20 -8.96 9.67
C ILE A 64 -10.90 -7.77 10.56
N THR A 65 -10.34 -8.03 11.74
CA THR A 65 -10.13 -6.98 12.76
C THR A 65 -8.80 -6.25 12.57
N ASP A 66 -8.67 -5.06 13.15
CA ASP A 66 -7.41 -4.31 13.20
C ASP A 66 -6.23 -5.11 13.77
N GLN A 67 -6.49 -6.08 14.68
CA GLN A 67 -5.45 -6.97 15.20
C GLN A 67 -4.77 -7.76 14.08
N ASP A 68 -5.54 -8.18 13.08
CA ASP A 68 -5.06 -8.93 11.94
C ASP A 68 -4.73 -8.03 10.74
N SER A 69 -5.28 -6.83 10.64
CA SER A 69 -5.03 -5.90 9.52
C SER A 69 -3.81 -5.01 9.74
N ARG A 70 -3.53 -4.55 10.97
CA ARG A 70 -2.49 -3.54 11.24
C ARG A 70 -1.05 -4.07 11.30
N PRO A 71 -0.74 -5.31 11.73
CA PRO A 71 0.64 -5.77 11.74
C PRO A 71 1.24 -5.79 10.34
N GLN A 72 2.47 -5.30 10.18
CA GLN A 72 3.21 -5.36 8.90
C GLN A 72 3.41 -6.80 8.40
N SER A 73 3.36 -7.76 9.32
CA SER A 73 3.46 -9.19 9.05
C SER A 73 2.12 -9.87 8.80
N SER A 74 1.00 -9.13 8.77
CA SER A 74 -0.32 -9.68 8.42
C SER A 74 -0.27 -10.50 7.13
N ALA A 75 -1.17 -11.48 7.03
CA ALA A 75 -1.22 -12.42 5.93
C ALA A 75 -2.49 -12.27 5.07
N HIS A 76 -3.47 -11.45 5.47
CA HIS A 76 -4.73 -11.37 4.74
C HIS A 76 -4.55 -10.59 3.44
N PRO A 77 -5.00 -11.09 2.27
CA PRO A 77 -4.71 -10.48 0.97
C PRO A 77 -5.44 -9.16 0.72
N ARG A 78 -6.52 -8.88 1.46
CA ARG A 78 -7.45 -7.77 1.20
C ARG A 78 -7.77 -6.89 2.41
N SER A 79 -7.18 -7.16 3.57
CA SER A 79 -7.53 -6.44 4.80
C SER A 79 -6.44 -5.43 5.13
N HIS A 80 -6.41 -4.36 4.33
CA HIS A 80 -5.38 -3.35 4.37
C HIS A 80 -5.99 -2.00 4.69
N LEU A 81 -5.39 -1.29 5.63
CA LEU A 81 -5.78 0.08 5.91
C LEU A 81 -5.31 0.96 4.74
N TRP A 82 -6.16 1.91 4.35
CA TRP A 82 -5.81 2.95 3.37
C TRP A 82 -5.48 2.43 1.96
N ASP A 83 -6.05 1.28 1.59
CA ASP A 83 -5.97 0.70 0.26
C ASP A 83 -7.33 0.80 -0.46
N ASN A 84 -7.35 1.35 -1.66
CA ASN A 84 -8.59 1.60 -2.42
C ASN A 84 -8.87 0.53 -3.49
N GLY A 85 -7.92 -0.38 -3.73
CA GLY A 85 -8.03 -1.41 -4.75
C GLY A 85 -8.39 -2.77 -4.18
N TYR A 86 -9.09 -3.58 -4.97
CA TYR A 86 -9.36 -4.97 -4.61
C TYR A 86 -8.09 -5.85 -4.65
N SER A 87 -7.16 -5.51 -5.56
CA SER A 87 -5.88 -6.18 -5.75
C SER A 87 -4.76 -5.25 -5.31
N ALA A 88 -4.11 -5.58 -4.19
CA ALA A 88 -3.04 -4.75 -3.63
C ALA A 88 -1.86 -4.55 -4.60
N SER A 89 -1.59 -5.54 -5.47
CA SER A 89 -0.54 -5.43 -6.50
C SER A 89 -0.90 -4.43 -7.59
N ASP A 90 -2.16 -4.43 -8.03
CA ASP A 90 -2.63 -3.52 -9.08
C ASP A 90 -2.75 -2.09 -8.53
N GLU A 91 -3.22 -1.96 -7.30
CA GLU A 91 -3.32 -0.68 -6.61
C GLU A 91 -1.94 -0.06 -6.37
N LEU A 92 -0.94 -0.85 -5.96
CA LEU A 92 0.46 -0.38 -5.87
C LEU A 92 0.97 0.14 -7.21
N ASN A 93 0.77 -0.61 -8.30
CA ASN A 93 1.22 -0.17 -9.63
C ASN A 93 0.48 1.08 -10.09
N ARG A 94 -0.84 1.17 -9.85
CA ARG A 94 -1.65 2.36 -10.14
C ARG A 94 -1.16 3.59 -9.39
N MET A 95 -0.86 3.46 -8.11
CA MET A 95 -0.34 4.54 -7.28
C MET A 95 1.08 4.96 -7.68
N LEU A 96 1.92 4.01 -8.13
CA LEU A 96 3.24 4.34 -8.71
C LEU A 96 3.10 5.18 -9.99
N LEU A 97 2.13 4.88 -10.86
CA LEU A 97 1.87 5.67 -12.08
C LEU A 97 1.39 7.09 -11.75
N ILE A 98 0.44 7.22 -10.82
CA ILE A 98 -0.06 8.51 -10.36
C ILE A 98 1.06 9.33 -9.74
N ARG A 99 1.85 8.71 -8.87
CA ARG A 99 3.02 9.36 -8.26
C ARG A 99 4.02 9.82 -9.31
N ARG A 100 4.34 8.99 -10.31
CA ARG A 100 5.24 9.37 -11.40
C ARG A 100 4.74 10.62 -12.11
N TYR A 101 3.45 10.64 -12.49
CA TYR A 101 2.81 11.81 -13.11
C TYR A 101 2.92 13.06 -12.21
N ILE A 102 2.66 12.93 -10.90
CA ILE A 102 2.77 14.06 -9.95
C ILE A 102 4.19 14.59 -9.88
N LEU A 103 5.19 13.72 -9.79
CA LEU A 103 6.60 14.12 -9.70
C LEU A 103 7.10 14.76 -11.00
N ASP A 104 6.63 14.30 -12.16
CA ASP A 104 6.99 14.87 -13.47
C ASP A 104 6.39 16.25 -13.71
N ASN A 105 5.24 16.54 -13.10
CA ASN A 105 4.53 17.82 -13.22
C ASN A 105 4.66 18.68 -11.94
N PHE A 106 5.58 18.32 -11.05
CA PHE A 106 5.75 19.02 -9.78
C PHE A 106 6.29 20.43 -10.02
N SER A 107 5.70 21.43 -9.36
CA SER A 107 6.05 22.84 -9.52
C SER A 107 6.01 23.59 -8.19
N ASP A 108 6.49 24.82 -8.18
CA ASP A 108 6.46 25.74 -7.04
C ASP A 108 5.03 26.19 -6.66
N ASN A 109 4.03 25.96 -7.51
CA ASN A 109 2.61 26.10 -7.13
C ASN A 109 2.20 25.18 -5.97
N ALA A 110 3.01 24.18 -5.64
CA ALA A 110 2.82 23.33 -4.47
C ALA A 110 2.96 24.09 -3.14
N ILE A 111 3.56 25.28 -3.14
CA ILE A 111 3.73 26.13 -1.97
C ILE A 111 3.08 27.51 -2.17
N GLN A 112 2.69 28.15 -1.06
CA GLN A 112 2.01 29.45 -1.11
C GLN A 112 2.97 30.58 -1.48
N LYS A 113 2.47 31.61 -2.17
CA LYS A 113 3.25 32.82 -2.44
C LYS A 113 3.69 33.48 -1.12
N GLY A 114 4.98 33.78 -1.01
CA GLY A 114 5.56 34.46 0.16
C GLY A 114 6.18 33.52 1.19
N VAL A 115 6.04 32.21 1.05
CA VAL A 115 6.85 31.26 1.84
C VAL A 115 8.21 31.00 1.19
N PRO A 116 9.24 30.60 1.94
CA PRO A 116 10.53 30.24 1.36
C PRO A 116 10.42 29.05 0.40
N MET A 117 11.21 29.07 -0.69
CA MET A 117 11.28 27.94 -1.64
C MET A 117 11.71 26.64 -0.98
N SER A 118 12.47 26.67 0.12
CA SER A 118 12.86 25.45 0.84
C SER A 118 11.67 24.64 1.39
N ASN A 119 10.50 25.27 1.58
CA ASN A 119 9.28 24.59 2.04
C ASN A 119 8.71 23.60 1.01
N ILE A 120 9.21 23.60 -0.23
CA ILE A 120 8.82 22.62 -1.24
C ILE A 120 9.14 21.18 -0.81
N GLU A 121 10.17 21.00 0.03
CA GLU A 121 10.59 19.68 0.51
C GLU A 121 9.48 19.03 1.35
N GLU A 122 8.83 19.77 2.24
CA GLU A 122 7.72 19.28 3.07
C GLU A 122 6.53 18.81 2.24
N VAL A 123 6.23 19.49 1.13
CA VAL A 123 5.14 19.10 0.23
C VAL A 123 5.55 17.94 -0.68
N LEU A 124 6.84 17.85 -1.01
CA LEU A 124 7.39 16.74 -1.79
C LEU A 124 7.34 15.41 -1.03
N VAL A 125 7.63 15.37 0.27
CA VAL A 125 7.66 14.11 1.06
C VAL A 125 6.39 13.26 0.90
N PRO A 126 5.16 13.76 1.18
CA PRO A 126 3.95 12.95 1.03
C PRO A 126 3.67 12.58 -0.42
N MET A 127 4.05 13.40 -1.41
CA MET A 127 3.89 13.07 -2.84
C MET A 127 4.89 12.00 -3.28
N TYR A 128 6.12 12.06 -2.77
CA TYR A 128 7.13 11.04 -3.03
C TYR A 128 6.83 9.72 -2.31
N LEU A 129 6.16 9.75 -1.17
CA LEU A 129 5.77 8.55 -0.42
C LEU A 129 4.28 8.20 -0.58
N LEU A 130 3.65 8.68 -1.66
CA LEU A 130 2.21 8.55 -1.88
C LEU A 130 1.71 7.09 -1.92
N HIS A 131 2.59 6.16 -2.27
CA HIS A 131 2.29 4.73 -2.43
C HIS A 131 2.63 3.88 -1.18
N ARG A 132 3.00 4.51 -0.05
CA ARG A 132 3.52 3.80 1.14
C ARG A 132 2.54 2.77 1.72
N PHE A 133 1.24 3.04 1.68
CA PHE A 133 0.23 2.11 2.20
C PHE A 133 0.03 0.92 1.26
N GLN A 134 0.15 1.15 -0.06
CA GLN A 134 0.12 0.09 -1.05
C GLN A 134 1.33 -0.84 -0.99
N ILE A 135 2.52 -0.34 -0.59
CA ILE A 135 3.67 -1.20 -0.28
C ILE A 135 3.30 -2.16 0.84
N GLU A 136 2.71 -1.64 1.92
CA GLU A 136 2.29 -2.47 3.05
C GLU A 136 1.25 -3.51 2.61
N ALA A 137 0.21 -3.09 1.91
CA ALA A 137 -0.84 -3.96 1.38
C ALA A 137 -0.28 -5.08 0.50
N ALA A 138 0.54 -4.74 -0.51
CA ALA A 138 1.12 -5.72 -1.42
C ALA A 138 2.08 -6.68 -0.70
N SER A 139 2.81 -6.19 0.31
CA SER A 139 3.73 -7.04 1.08
C SER A 139 2.99 -8.16 1.83
N LYS A 140 1.78 -7.90 2.35
CA LYS A 140 0.97 -8.88 3.10
C LYS A 140 0.46 -10.03 2.22
N VAL A 141 0.31 -9.80 0.91
CA VAL A 141 -0.04 -10.83 -0.08
C VAL A 141 1.10 -11.85 -0.23
N VAL A 142 2.37 -11.41 -0.17
CA VAL A 142 3.53 -12.31 -0.27
C VAL A 142 3.60 -13.21 0.97
N GLY A 143 3.47 -14.53 0.79
CA GLY A 143 3.33 -15.46 1.93
C GLY A 143 2.03 -15.28 2.71
N GLY A 144 1.01 -14.70 2.07
CA GLY A 144 -0.32 -14.47 2.62
C GLY A 144 -1.23 -15.70 2.55
N LEU A 145 -2.35 -15.62 3.27
CA LEU A 145 -3.42 -16.61 3.33
C LEU A 145 -4.76 -15.89 3.20
N ASP A 146 -5.68 -16.43 2.40
CA ASP A 146 -7.07 -15.98 2.39
C ASP A 146 -7.81 -16.70 3.52
N TYR A 147 -8.24 -15.98 4.54
CA TYR A 147 -8.85 -16.57 5.74
C TYR A 147 -9.91 -15.64 6.31
N PHE A 148 -10.90 -16.23 6.98
CA PHE A 148 -11.95 -15.50 7.68
C PHE A 148 -12.11 -16.03 9.09
N TYR A 149 -12.80 -15.28 9.95
CA TYR A 149 -13.22 -15.76 11.27
C TYR A 149 -14.43 -16.71 11.16
N ALA A 150 -14.25 -17.77 10.37
CA ALA A 150 -15.26 -18.77 10.10
C ALA A 150 -15.66 -19.51 11.38
N MET A 151 -16.95 -19.55 11.65
CA MET A 151 -17.57 -20.36 12.68
C MET A 151 -17.87 -21.76 12.16
N LYS A 152 -17.88 -22.75 13.05
CA LYS A 152 -18.17 -24.13 12.66
C LYS A 152 -19.59 -24.23 12.09
N GLY A 153 -19.69 -24.48 10.78
CA GLY A 153 -20.96 -24.70 10.09
C GLY A 153 -21.57 -23.46 9.41
N ASP A 154 -20.89 -22.31 9.44
CA ASP A 154 -21.38 -21.07 8.81
C ASP A 154 -21.15 -20.99 7.30
N GLY A 155 -20.43 -21.96 6.73
CA GLY A 155 -20.15 -22.05 5.30
C GLY A 155 -19.05 -21.11 4.78
N GLN A 156 -18.40 -20.33 5.65
CA GLN A 156 -17.29 -19.47 5.24
C GLN A 156 -16.03 -20.27 4.89
N LEU A 157 -15.18 -19.68 4.05
CA LEU A 157 -13.84 -20.19 3.85
C LEU A 157 -13.06 -20.06 5.17
N ILE A 158 -12.50 -21.18 5.67
CA ILE A 158 -11.69 -21.15 6.89
C ILE A 158 -10.34 -20.50 6.60
N THR A 159 -9.54 -21.15 5.75
CA THR A 159 -8.24 -20.62 5.31
C THR A 159 -7.81 -21.30 4.02
N LYS A 160 -7.15 -20.55 3.14
CA LYS A 160 -6.64 -21.03 1.86
C LYS A 160 -5.29 -20.36 1.57
N MET A 161 -4.35 -21.16 1.07
CA MET A 161 -3.12 -20.61 0.51
C MET A 161 -3.42 -19.83 -0.76
N LEU A 162 -2.86 -18.64 -0.86
CA LEU A 162 -2.87 -17.90 -2.12
C LEU A 162 -2.12 -18.68 -3.20
N THR A 163 -2.49 -18.48 -4.45
CA THR A 163 -1.77 -19.05 -5.59
C THR A 163 -0.37 -18.46 -5.69
N PHE A 164 0.52 -19.16 -6.40
CA PHE A 164 1.84 -18.61 -6.75
C PHE A 164 1.70 -17.29 -7.51
N GLU A 165 0.74 -17.21 -8.43
CA GLU A 165 0.55 -16.06 -9.29
C GLU A 165 0.12 -14.81 -8.51
N GLU A 166 -0.85 -14.93 -7.61
CA GLU A 166 -1.26 -13.82 -6.73
C GLU A 166 -0.07 -13.29 -5.92
N GLN A 167 0.70 -14.18 -5.29
CA GLN A 167 1.88 -13.80 -4.51
C GLN A 167 2.98 -13.19 -5.38
N ASN A 168 3.22 -13.75 -6.56
CA ASN A 168 4.27 -13.30 -7.46
C ASN A 168 3.93 -11.96 -8.12
N ASN A 169 2.65 -11.68 -8.38
CA ASN A 169 2.20 -10.38 -8.89
C ASN A 169 2.42 -9.28 -7.84
N ALA A 170 2.08 -9.53 -6.58
CA ALA A 170 2.40 -8.63 -5.48
C ALA A 170 3.91 -8.43 -5.30
N PHE A 171 4.68 -9.51 -5.33
CA PHE A 171 6.14 -9.42 -5.25
C PHE A 171 6.76 -8.61 -6.40
N LYS A 172 6.29 -8.79 -7.64
CA LYS A 172 6.73 -7.98 -8.79
C LYS A 172 6.35 -6.51 -8.65
N ALA A 173 5.16 -6.20 -8.11
CA ALA A 173 4.76 -4.82 -7.86
C ALA A 173 5.69 -4.16 -6.82
N LEU A 174 6.08 -4.89 -5.77
CA LEU A 174 7.06 -4.43 -4.78
C LEU A 174 8.45 -4.21 -5.40
N LEU A 175 8.93 -5.15 -6.23
CA LEU A 175 10.18 -4.95 -6.98
C LEU A 175 10.09 -3.74 -7.93
N ASN A 176 8.94 -3.50 -8.55
CA ASN A 176 8.71 -2.33 -9.38
C ASN A 176 8.78 -1.04 -8.55
N SER A 177 8.28 -1.02 -7.31
CA SER A 177 8.33 0.16 -6.43
C SER A 177 9.76 0.66 -6.15
N ILE A 178 10.73 -0.27 -6.08
CA ILE A 178 12.15 0.03 -5.84
C ILE A 178 12.96 0.13 -7.14
N ASN A 179 12.31 0.03 -8.30
CA ASN A 179 12.99 0.21 -9.57
C ASN A 179 13.44 1.68 -9.72
N PRO A 180 14.68 1.97 -10.17
CA PRO A 180 15.17 3.34 -10.34
C PRO A 180 14.23 4.26 -11.12
N LYS A 181 13.51 3.77 -12.13
CA LYS A 181 12.53 4.57 -12.90
C LYS A 181 11.41 5.18 -12.04
N ASN A 182 11.08 4.51 -10.94
CA ASN A 182 10.07 4.95 -9.99
C ASN A 182 10.69 5.72 -8.82
N LEU A 183 12.00 5.66 -8.58
CA LEU A 183 12.63 6.33 -7.44
C LEU A 183 13.24 7.70 -7.79
N VAL A 184 13.70 7.88 -9.02
CA VAL A 184 14.41 9.10 -9.43
C VAL A 184 13.48 10.31 -9.46
N LEU A 185 13.96 11.42 -8.88
CA LEU A 185 13.34 12.73 -8.98
C LEU A 185 13.75 13.41 -10.29
N PRO A 186 12.82 14.05 -11.04
CA PRO A 186 13.16 14.76 -12.27
C PRO A 186 14.06 15.97 -12.02
N GLU A 187 14.96 16.25 -12.97
CA GLU A 187 15.83 17.43 -12.92
C GLU A 187 15.08 18.77 -12.78
N PRO A 188 13.93 19.01 -13.45
CA PRO A 188 13.13 20.21 -13.22
C PRO A 188 12.69 20.37 -11.76
N LEU A 189 12.29 19.28 -11.10
CA LEU A 189 11.92 19.28 -9.68
C LEU A 189 13.14 19.54 -8.79
N LEU A 190 14.26 18.88 -9.03
CA LEU A 190 15.48 19.08 -8.23
C LEU A 190 15.96 20.54 -8.23
N LYS A 191 15.84 21.24 -9.36
CA LYS A 191 16.19 22.67 -9.48
C LYS A 191 15.33 23.59 -8.61
N LEU A 192 14.14 23.15 -8.19
CA LEU A 192 13.26 23.93 -7.32
C LEU A 192 13.61 23.82 -5.84
N ILE A 193 14.52 22.91 -5.44
CA ILE A 193 14.79 22.60 -4.03
C ILE A 193 16.11 23.26 -3.58
N PRO A 194 16.07 24.47 -2.98
CA PRO A 194 17.26 25.10 -2.43
C PRO A 194 17.64 24.49 -1.07
N PRO A 195 18.84 24.82 -0.54
CA PRO A 195 19.13 24.67 0.89
C PRO A 195 18.06 25.34 1.76
N ARG A 196 17.95 24.87 3.01
CA ARG A 196 16.97 25.36 3.98
C ARG A 196 17.15 26.85 4.28
N ALA A 197 16.06 27.61 4.25
CA ALA A 197 16.05 29.02 4.64
C ALA A 197 16.25 29.20 6.16
N TYR A 198 16.78 30.35 6.57
CA TYR A 198 16.91 30.71 7.98
C TYR A 198 15.54 30.70 8.67
N GLY A 199 15.46 30.05 9.84
CA GLY A 199 14.20 29.85 10.57
C GLY A 199 13.36 28.65 10.12
N TYR A 200 13.78 27.92 9.08
CA TYR A 200 13.08 26.75 8.54
C TYR A 200 13.98 25.50 8.60
N PRO A 201 14.32 24.98 9.80
CA PRO A 201 15.15 23.79 9.92
C PRO A 201 14.46 22.56 9.31
N ARG A 202 15.23 21.50 9.09
CA ARG A 202 14.67 20.18 8.73
C ARG A 202 13.85 19.62 9.89
N THR A 203 12.78 18.91 9.57
CA THR A 203 11.88 18.27 10.54
C THR A 203 11.60 16.82 10.13
N ARG A 204 10.70 16.14 10.85
CA ARG A 204 10.22 14.81 10.44
C ARG A 204 9.50 14.82 9.09
N GLU A 205 9.03 15.99 8.64
CA GLU A 205 8.34 16.18 7.36
C GLU A 205 9.33 16.47 6.21
N THR A 206 10.63 16.25 6.41
CA THR A 206 11.68 16.41 5.39
C THR A 206 12.53 15.15 5.31
N PHE A 207 13.18 14.90 4.17
CA PHE A 207 14.10 13.78 4.07
C PHE A 207 15.39 14.08 4.84
N LYS A 208 15.97 13.05 5.47
CA LYS A 208 17.29 13.19 6.09
C LYS A 208 18.32 13.40 4.99
N SER A 209 19.04 14.51 4.97
CA SER A 209 20.12 14.76 3.99
C SER A 209 21.46 14.19 4.47
N LYS A 210 22.23 13.57 3.57
CA LYS A 210 23.63 13.14 3.80
C LYS A 210 24.65 14.02 3.07
N THR A 211 24.20 14.99 2.28
CA THR A 211 25.04 15.96 1.55
C THR A 211 25.25 17.27 2.32
N GLY A 212 24.77 17.34 3.57
CA GLY A 212 24.91 18.51 4.44
C GLY A 212 23.84 19.57 4.19
N LEU A 213 24.25 20.76 3.74
CA LEU A 213 23.34 21.89 3.57
C LEU A 213 22.39 21.71 2.38
N THR A 214 22.86 21.09 1.30
CA THR A 214 22.07 20.89 0.08
C THR A 214 21.05 19.77 0.23
N PHE A 215 20.10 19.73 -0.70
CA PHE A 215 19.20 18.59 -0.84
C PHE A 215 19.97 17.35 -1.30
N ASP A 216 19.58 16.18 -0.79
CA ASP A 216 20.19 14.90 -1.14
C ASP A 216 19.19 14.05 -1.95
N PRO A 217 19.39 13.92 -3.27
CA PRO A 217 18.44 13.22 -4.13
C PRO A 217 18.42 11.70 -3.91
N LEU A 218 19.35 11.13 -3.13
CA LEU A 218 19.41 9.68 -2.88
C LEU A 218 18.68 9.25 -1.62
N THR A 219 18.47 10.18 -0.67
CA THR A 219 17.86 9.84 0.63
C THR A 219 16.36 9.57 0.54
N ALA A 220 15.67 10.19 -0.41
CA ALA A 220 14.28 9.88 -0.72
C ALA A 220 14.14 8.45 -1.33
N PRO A 221 14.90 8.09 -2.39
CA PRO A 221 14.99 6.71 -2.88
C PRO A 221 15.35 5.68 -1.81
N GLU A 222 16.33 5.99 -0.96
CA GLU A 222 16.74 5.12 0.15
C GLU A 222 15.58 4.87 1.11
N THR A 223 14.86 5.92 1.51
CA THR A 223 13.69 5.82 2.40
C THR A 223 12.60 4.94 1.80
N ALA A 224 12.22 5.17 0.55
CA ALA A 224 11.18 4.37 -0.12
C ALA A 224 11.62 2.90 -0.31
N THR A 225 12.90 2.68 -0.63
CA THR A 225 13.47 1.34 -0.78
C THR A 225 13.49 0.59 0.55
N ASP A 226 13.92 1.25 1.63
CA ASP A 226 13.92 0.68 2.98
C ASP A 226 12.52 0.25 3.43
N MET A 227 11.50 1.06 3.16
CA MET A 227 10.10 0.69 3.44
C MET A 227 9.72 -0.63 2.75
N THR A 228 9.99 -0.76 1.45
CA THR A 228 9.65 -1.97 0.69
C THR A 228 10.46 -3.19 1.17
N LEU A 229 11.77 -3.03 1.37
CA LEU A 229 12.65 -4.13 1.73
C LEU A 229 12.41 -4.61 3.17
N SER A 230 12.24 -3.69 4.12
CA SER A 230 11.94 -4.03 5.53
C SER A 230 10.62 -4.81 5.62
N MET A 231 9.61 -4.40 4.86
CA MET A 231 8.37 -5.14 4.76
C MET A 231 8.60 -6.50 4.13
N LEU A 232 9.17 -6.63 2.93
CA LEU A 232 9.41 -7.93 2.27
C LEU A 232 10.21 -8.92 3.14
N LEU A 233 11.25 -8.43 3.84
CA LEU A 233 12.18 -9.23 4.64
C LEU A 233 11.75 -9.43 6.10
N ASN A 234 10.52 -9.09 6.45
CA ASN A 234 9.97 -9.39 7.77
C ASN A 234 10.12 -10.88 8.12
N HIS A 235 10.58 -11.16 9.33
CA HIS A 235 10.93 -12.51 9.76
C HIS A 235 9.74 -13.48 9.76
N GLU A 236 8.55 -13.05 10.16
CA GLU A 236 7.36 -13.90 10.19
C GLU A 236 6.93 -14.30 8.78
N ARG A 237 6.98 -13.37 7.83
CA ARG A 237 6.74 -13.66 6.41
C ARG A 237 7.77 -14.62 5.84
N ALA A 238 9.05 -14.41 6.16
CA ALA A 238 10.12 -15.30 5.72
C ALA A 238 9.88 -16.74 6.22
N SER A 239 9.50 -16.90 7.50
CA SER A 239 9.10 -18.19 8.05
C SER A 239 7.88 -18.77 7.35
N ARG A 240 6.84 -17.97 7.08
CA ARG A 240 5.65 -18.43 6.34
C ARG A 240 5.99 -18.93 4.95
N LEU A 241 6.82 -18.21 4.18
CA LEU A 241 7.23 -18.65 2.84
C LEU A 241 7.92 -20.02 2.87
N ILE A 242 8.75 -20.31 3.88
CA ILE A 242 9.35 -21.63 4.07
C ILE A 242 8.28 -22.70 4.37
N VAL A 243 7.40 -22.41 5.33
CA VAL A 243 6.36 -23.37 5.78
C VAL A 243 5.31 -23.64 4.70
N LEU A 244 4.86 -22.62 3.97
CA LEU A 244 3.88 -22.80 2.91
C LEU A 244 4.47 -23.56 1.72
N LYS A 245 5.73 -23.29 1.37
CA LYS A 245 6.45 -24.04 0.33
C LYS A 245 6.65 -25.51 0.70
N SER A 246 6.99 -25.83 1.95
CA SER A 246 7.17 -27.21 2.39
C SER A 246 5.87 -28.02 2.40
N ARG A 247 4.73 -27.35 2.65
CA ARG A 247 3.40 -27.97 2.58
C ARG A 247 2.88 -28.12 1.15
N ASN A 248 3.31 -27.26 0.23
CA ASN A 248 2.89 -27.27 -1.17
C ASN A 248 4.00 -26.71 -2.08
N ASN A 249 4.61 -27.58 -2.87
CA ASN A 249 5.71 -27.25 -3.78
C ASN A 249 5.35 -26.21 -4.85
N ASN A 250 4.06 -25.94 -5.11
CA ASN A 250 3.64 -24.91 -6.05
C ASN A 250 3.60 -23.50 -5.43
N GLN A 251 3.79 -23.35 -4.11
CA GLN A 251 3.78 -22.04 -3.45
C GLN A 251 5.05 -21.22 -3.76
N LEU A 252 4.98 -19.90 -3.54
CA LEU A 252 6.16 -19.03 -3.61
C LEU A 252 7.08 -19.32 -2.40
N GLY A 253 8.37 -19.50 -2.66
CA GLY A 253 9.36 -19.82 -1.64
C GLY A 253 10.24 -18.63 -1.27
N LEU A 254 10.82 -18.68 -0.07
CA LEU A 254 11.77 -17.66 0.40
C LEU A 254 13.03 -17.61 -0.49
N ASP A 255 13.51 -18.77 -0.94
CA ASP A 255 14.63 -18.93 -1.85
C ASP A 255 14.38 -18.20 -3.18
N TYR A 256 13.18 -18.37 -3.76
CA TYR A 256 12.77 -17.67 -4.96
C TYR A 256 12.76 -16.16 -4.74
N MET A 257 12.13 -15.70 -3.65
CA MET A 257 12.02 -14.27 -3.32
C MET A 257 13.41 -13.62 -3.17
N ILE A 258 14.31 -14.22 -2.38
CA ILE A 258 15.67 -13.70 -2.16
C ILE A 258 16.45 -13.69 -3.48
N LYS A 259 16.40 -14.77 -4.27
CA LYS A 259 17.10 -14.85 -5.56
C LYS A 259 16.64 -13.73 -6.50
N GLN A 260 15.33 -13.53 -6.61
CA GLN A 260 14.79 -12.47 -7.46
C GLN A 260 15.13 -11.08 -6.92
N LEU A 261 15.10 -10.86 -5.60
CA LEU A 261 15.48 -9.59 -4.99
C LEU A 261 16.94 -9.23 -5.32
N VAL A 262 17.86 -10.17 -5.10
CA VAL A 262 19.30 -10.00 -5.40
C VAL A 262 19.52 -9.74 -6.90
N ASN A 263 18.85 -10.51 -7.76
CA ASN A 263 18.96 -10.35 -9.21
C ASN A 263 18.44 -8.99 -9.72
N ASN A 264 17.38 -8.45 -9.11
CA ASN A 264 16.77 -7.20 -9.55
C ASN A 264 17.41 -5.95 -8.92
N THR A 265 18.22 -6.11 -7.87
CA THR A 265 18.85 -5.01 -7.13
C THR A 265 20.38 -5.05 -7.25
N ILE A 266 21.05 -5.93 -6.50
CA ILE A 266 22.51 -5.98 -6.36
C ILE A 266 23.21 -6.43 -7.65
N LEU A 267 22.68 -7.47 -8.30
CA LEU A 267 23.29 -8.03 -9.51
C LEU A 267 22.78 -7.37 -10.80
N ASN A 268 21.86 -6.43 -10.68
CA ASN A 268 21.32 -5.72 -11.83
C ASN A 268 22.30 -4.63 -12.28
N THR A 269 23.00 -4.88 -13.39
CA THR A 269 24.02 -3.97 -13.93
C THR A 269 23.45 -2.85 -14.80
N ASN A 270 22.12 -2.75 -14.95
CA ASN A 270 21.46 -1.65 -15.66
C ASN A 270 21.60 -0.35 -14.86
N THR A 271 22.75 0.29 -15.03
CA THR A 271 23.16 1.60 -14.48
C THR A 271 22.67 2.79 -15.32
N SER A 272 21.89 2.50 -16.36
CA SER A 272 21.37 3.51 -17.27
C SER A 272 20.22 4.29 -16.62
N LEU A 273 20.54 5.46 -16.06
CA LEU A 273 19.59 6.58 -15.93
C LEU A 273 19.25 7.19 -17.30
N LYS A 274 19.84 6.72 -18.41
CA LYS A 274 19.50 7.22 -19.75
C LYS A 274 18.13 6.68 -20.14
N GLY A 275 17.15 7.58 -20.20
CA GLY A 275 15.76 7.26 -20.56
C GLY A 275 14.69 7.93 -19.70
N PHE A 276 15.05 8.84 -18.80
CA PHE A 276 14.14 9.90 -18.37
C PHE A 276 14.09 11.00 -19.44
#